data_AF-A0A1H8KXX9-F1
#
_entry.id   AF-A0A1H8KXX9-F1
#
_cell.length_a   1.000
_cell.length_b   1.000
_cell.length_c   1.000
_cell.angle_alpha   90.00
_cell.angle_beta   90.00
_cell.angle_gamma   90.00
#
_symmetry.space_group_name_H-M   'P 1'
#
loop_
_entity.id
_entity.type
_entity.pdbx_description
1 polymer ?
#
loop_
_entity_poly.entity_id
_entity_poly.type
_entity_poly.pdbx_seq_one_letter_code
_entity_poly.pdbx_strand_id
1 'polypeptide(L)' 'MLKIEGMSAGYSKKEVLHNINLQVGENEIVAIVGQSGCGKSTLLK' A
#
# COMPACT_ATOMS: atom_id res chain seq x y z
N MET A 1 -8.87 13.80 1.18
CA MET A 1 -8.39 12.82 2.18
C MET A 1 -8.46 11.41 1.61
N LEU A 2 -7.38 10.62 1.69
CA LEU A 2 -7.34 9.20 1.31
C LEU A 2 -7.16 8.35 2.58
N LYS A 3 -7.91 7.25 2.70
CA LYS A 3 -7.86 6.34 3.85
C LYS A 3 -7.99 4.89 3.37
N ILE A 4 -7.07 4.05 3.83
CA ILE A 4 -7.02 2.60 3.61
C ILE A 4 -7.01 1.95 4.99
N GLU A 5 -7.92 1.00 5.21
CA GLU A 5 -8.01 0.24 6.46
C GLU A 5 -8.02 -1.26 6.17
N GLY A 6 -7.05 -1.97 6.75
CA GLY A 6 -6.93 -3.42 6.71
C GLY A 6 -6.78 -4.02 5.31
N MET A 7 -6.09 -3.34 4.41
CA MET A 7 -5.95 -3.82 3.03
C MET A 7 -4.96 -4.98 2.93
N SER A 8 -5.46 -6.13 2.51
CA SER A 8 -4.68 -7.26 2.02
C SER A 8 -4.89 -7.43 0.52
N ALA A 9 -3.81 -7.58 -0.24
CA ALA A 9 -3.86 -7.68 -1.69
C ALA A 9 -2.67 -8.46 -2.24
N GLY A 10 -2.82 -9.02 -3.43
CA GLY A 10 -1.77 -9.78 -4.07
C GLY A 10 -2.17 -10.26 -5.46
N TYR A 11 -1.31 -11.08 -6.06
CA TYR A 11 -1.52 -11.60 -7.40
C TYR A 11 -1.72 -13.11 -7.36
N SER A 12 -2.76 -13.57 -8.06
CA SER A 12 -3.13 -14.99 -8.15
C SER A 12 -3.25 -15.65 -6.77
N LYS A 13 -2.30 -16.51 -6.38
CA LYS A 13 -2.31 -17.22 -5.10
C LYS A 13 -1.34 -16.64 -4.06
N LYS A 14 -0.65 -15.54 -4.38
CA LYS A 14 0.34 -14.92 -3.50
C LYS A 14 -0.17 -13.58 -3.00
N GLU A 15 -0.42 -13.52 -1.69
CA GLU A 15 -0.63 -12.26 -0.98
C GLU A 15 0.70 -11.50 -0.89
N VAL A 16 0.65 -10.19 -1.10
CA VAL A 16 1.82 -9.30 -1.16
C VAL A 16 1.68 -8.15 -0.14
N LEU A 17 0.47 -7.64 0.04
CA LEU A 17 0.10 -6.68 1.07
C LEU A 17 -0.68 -7.42 2.13
N HIS A 18 -0.34 -7.16 3.39
CA HIS A 18 -0.93 -7.82 4.55
C HIS A 18 -1.44 -6.77 5.53
N ASN A 19 -2.76 -6.61 5.62
CA ASN A 19 -3.42 -5.72 6.59
C ASN A 19 -2.84 -4.29 6.64
N ILE A 20 -2.65 -3.68 5.48
CA ILE A 20 -2.07 -2.33 5.36
C ILE A 20 -3.09 -1.27 5.76
N ASN A 21 -2.65 -0.32 6.59
CA ASN A 21 -3.38 0.88 6.94
C ASN A 21 -2.59 2.11 6.46
N LEU A 22 -3.25 3.01 5.73
CA LEU A 22 -2.63 4.23 5.20
C LEU A 22 -3.64 5.38 5.27
N GLN A 23 -3.19 6.54 5.70
CA GLN A 23 -3.98 7.76 5.67
C GLN A 23 -3.14 8.86 5.04
N VAL A 24 -3.72 9.59 4.09
CA VAL A 24 -3.10 10.74 3.44
C VAL A 24 -4.06 11.93 3.53
N GLY A 25 -3.59 13.00 4.15
CA GLY A 25 -4.30 14.26 4.31
C GLY A 25 -4.42 15.04 3.00
N GLU A 26 -5.19 16.12 3.04
CA GLU A 26 -5.22 17.06 1.92
C GLU A 26 -3.90 17.82 1.83
N ASN A 27 -3.43 18.05 0.59
CA ASN A 27 -2.15 18.72 0.30
C ASN A 27 -0.90 17.99 0.86
N GLU A 28 -1.02 16.72 1.26
CA GLU A 28 0.09 15.93 1.75
C GLU A 28 0.80 15.19 0.60
N ILE A 29 2.13 15.25 0.59
CA ILE A 29 2.97 14.50 -0.35
C ILE A 29 3.60 13.34 0.41
N VAL A 30 3.27 12.10 0.00
CA VAL A 30 3.77 10.88 0.64
C VAL A 30 4.63 10.08 -0.34
N ALA A 31 5.78 9.62 0.12
CA ALA A 31 6.66 8.72 -0.61
C ALA A 31 6.65 7.32 0.01
N ILE A 32 6.49 6.30 -0.83
CA ILE A 32 6.54 4.90 -0.40
C ILE A 32 7.92 4.34 -0.76
N VAL A 33 8.70 3.95 0.25
CA VAL A 33 10.08 3.46 0.10
C VAL A 33 10.25 2.06 0.69
N GLY A 34 11.27 1.34 0.24
CA GLY A 34 11.55 -0.04 0.67
C GLY A 34 12.21 -0.88 -0.41
N GLN A 35 12.68 -2.08 -0.05
CA GLN A 35 13.38 -3.00 -0.96
C GLN A 35 12.53 -3.45 -2.15
N SER A 36 13.16 -3.87 -3.25
CA SER A 36 12.43 -4.43 -4.39
C SER A 36 11.61 -5.65 -3.96
N GLY A 37 10.37 -5.76 -4.44
CA GLY A 37 9.46 -6.86 -4.10
C GLY A 37 8.70 -6.70 -2.77
N CYS A 38 8.92 -5.64 -1.98
CA CYS A 38 8.20 -5.44 -0.70
C CYS A 38 6.74 -4.95 -0.85
N GLY A 39 6.17 -4.94 -2.05
CA GLY A 39 4.77 -4.58 -2.29
C GLY A 39 4.47 -3.13 -2.63
N LYS A 40 5.47 -2.24 -2.78
CA LYS A 40 5.23 -0.80 -3.11
C LYS A 40 4.36 -0.59 -4.36
N SER A 41 4.72 -1.25 -5.47
CA SER A 41 3.93 -1.15 -6.71
C SER A 41 2.57 -1.81 -6.59
N THR A 42 2.41 -2.77 -5.67
CA THR A 42 1.11 -3.39 -5.37
C THR A 42 0.24 -2.47 -4.52
N LEU A 43 0.82 -1.65 -3.64
CA LEU A 43 0.11 -0.66 -2.83
C LEU A 43 -0.38 0.54 -3.65
N LEU A 44 0.32 0.88 -4.75
CA LEU A 44 0.00 2.02 -5.62
C LEU A 44 -0.90 1.68 -6.82
N LYS A 45 -1.27 0.41 -7.01
CA LYS A 45 -1.98 -0.09 -8.18
C LYS A 45 -3.37 -0.54 -7.82
#